data_AF-A0A0R2D252-F1
#
_entry.id   AF-A0A0R2D252-F1
#
_cell.length_a   1.000
_cell.length_b   1.000
_cell.length_c   1.000
_cell.angle_alpha   90.00
_cell.angle_beta   90.00
_cell.angle_gamma   90.00
#
_symmetry.space_group_name_H-M   'P 1'
#
loop_
_entity.id
_entity.type
_entity.pdbx_description
1 polymer ?
#
loop_
_entity_poly.entity_id
_entity_poly.type
_entity_poly.pdbx_seq_one_letter_code
_entity_poly.pdbx_strand_id
1 'polypeptide(L)'
;MIIKINAERIGIKKEISVLPSFYLQTEATRVAKELNGLSIQSLKQSIADKESKKAKESENQKDTKAMTELEKLKANLADAEEAQKDINKEEDVGNELFAFLQQSLNLNEKQILKAKKTLPGFAELGEFVSYVITKIKNPQLNDSDINFKPVNGDKDPKKD
;
A
#
# COMPACT_ATOMS: atom_id res chain seq x y z
N MET A 1 -6.86 17.46 -5.66
CA MET A 1 -7.82 17.07 -4.60
C MET A 1 -7.25 17.50 -3.26
N ILE A 2 -8.03 18.04 -2.32
CA ILE A 2 -7.58 18.36 -0.95
C ILE A 2 -8.40 17.48 0.01
N ILE A 3 -7.75 16.83 0.96
CA ILE A 3 -8.43 16.05 2.01
C ILE A 3 -8.53 16.89 3.29
N LYS A 4 -9.60 16.68 4.05
CA LYS A 4 -9.79 17.31 5.36
C LYS A 4 -9.67 16.25 6.45
N ILE A 5 -8.81 16.50 7.43
CA ILE A 5 -8.56 15.59 8.53
C ILE A 5 -9.14 16.19 9.81
N ASN A 6 -10.04 15.44 10.47
CA ASN A 6 -10.46 15.76 11.82
C ASN A 6 -9.34 15.37 12.79
N ALA A 7 -8.76 16.39 13.44
CA ALA A 7 -7.64 16.26 14.37
C ALA A 7 -8.06 16.47 15.84
N GLU A 8 -9.35 16.38 16.16
CA GLU A 8 -9.87 16.53 17.53
C GLU A 8 -9.28 15.50 18.49
N ARG A 9 -9.01 14.27 17.99
CA ARG A 9 -8.37 13.20 18.78
C ARG A 9 -6.97 13.55 19.28
N ILE A 10 -6.32 14.53 18.66
CA ILE A 10 -5.01 15.06 19.10
C ILE A 10 -5.11 16.50 19.63
N GLY A 11 -6.32 16.95 19.98
CA GLY A 11 -6.57 18.25 20.62
C GLY A 11 -6.68 19.45 19.67
N ILE A 12 -6.65 19.23 18.35
CA ILE A 12 -6.78 20.29 17.36
C ILE A 12 -8.25 20.43 16.97
N LYS A 13 -8.89 21.51 17.43
CA LYS A 13 -10.34 21.75 17.29
C LYS A 13 -10.83 22.07 15.87
N LYS A 14 -9.93 22.23 14.89
CA LYS A 14 -10.28 22.57 13.51
C LYS A 14 -9.76 21.49 12.56
N GLU A 15 -10.52 21.23 11.51
CA GLU A 15 -10.07 20.34 10.43
C GLU A 15 -8.80 20.88 9.78
N ILE A 16 -7.85 19.99 9.51
CA ILE A 16 -6.62 20.32 8.81
C ILE A 16 -6.79 19.94 7.34
N SER A 17 -6.59 20.90 6.45
CA SER A 17 -6.56 20.64 5.01
C SER A 17 -5.19 20.13 4.61
N VAL A 18 -5.14 18.95 4.01
CA VAL A 18 -3.92 18.30 3.55
C VAL A 18 -4.02 18.07 2.06
N LEU A 19 -2.95 18.43 1.34
CA LEU A 19 -2.82 18.07 -0.06
C LEU A 19 -2.23 16.65 -0.10
N PRO A 20 -2.97 15.61 -0.55
CA PRO A 20 -2.39 14.30 -0.78
C PRO A 20 -1.26 14.44 -1.79
N SER A 21 -0.16 13.75 -1.50
CA SER A 21 0.97 13.63 -2.40
C SER A 21 1.54 12.23 -2.28
N PHE A 22 2.23 11.78 -3.32
CA PHE A 22 2.94 10.51 -3.31
C PHE A 22 3.91 10.42 -2.12
N TYR A 23 4.56 11.53 -1.78
CA TYR A 23 5.40 11.63 -0.58
C TYR A 23 4.64 11.31 0.70
N LEU A 24 3.48 11.93 0.92
CA LEU A 24 2.65 11.67 2.10
C LEU A 24 2.07 10.26 2.10
N GLN A 25 1.75 9.70 0.92
CA GLN A 25 1.33 8.31 0.78
C GLN A 25 2.49 7.37 1.18
N THR A 26 3.71 7.61 0.70
CA THR A 26 4.89 6.82 1.08
C THR A 26 5.14 6.87 2.60
N GLU A 27 5.04 8.05 3.22
CA GLU A 27 5.15 8.17 4.68
C GLU A 27 4.02 7.43 5.41
N ALA A 28 2.79 7.52 4.92
CA ALA A 28 1.66 6.78 5.49
C ALA A 28 1.85 5.26 5.37
N THR A 29 2.33 4.77 4.22
CA THR A 29 2.65 3.36 3.96
C THR A 29 3.75 2.88 4.90
N ARG A 30 4.81 3.67 5.12
CA ARG A 30 5.88 3.36 6.07
C ARG A 30 5.35 3.22 7.50
N VAL A 31 4.52 4.16 7.95
CA VAL A 31 3.90 4.10 9.29
C VAL A 31 2.95 2.90 9.40
N ALA A 32 2.16 2.62 8.37
CA ALA A 32 1.28 1.45 8.34
C ALA A 32 2.06 0.13 8.44
N LYS A 33 3.19 0.02 7.75
CA LYS A 33 4.12 -1.11 7.83
C LYS A 33 4.69 -1.31 9.22
N GLU A 34 5.08 -0.24 9.91
CA GLU A 34 5.55 -0.32 11.30
C GLU A 34 4.45 -0.79 12.25
N LEU A 35 3.25 -0.21 12.15
CA LEU A 35 2.10 -0.59 12.99
C LEU A 35 1.66 -2.04 12.75
N ASN A 36 1.62 -2.48 11.49
CA ASN A 36 1.26 -3.85 11.14
C ASN A 36 2.35 -4.84 11.57
N GLY A 37 3.63 -4.46 11.46
CA GLY A 37 4.76 -5.24 12.01
C GLY A 37 4.65 -5.47 13.52
N LEU A 38 4.28 -4.44 14.29
CA LEU A 38 4.02 -4.57 15.74
C LEU A 38 2.84 -5.50 16.02
N SER A 39 1.76 -5.43 15.23
CA SER A 39 0.60 -6.32 15.33
C SER A 39 0.99 -7.78 15.08
N ILE A 40 1.74 -8.05 14.01
CA ILE A 40 2.28 -9.38 13.68
C ILE A 40 3.12 -9.92 14.82
N GLN A 41 4.01 -9.10 15.40
CA GLN A 41 4.84 -9.50 16.53
C GLN A 41 4.00 -9.87 17.75
N SER A 42 2.97 -9.08 18.07
CA SER A 42 2.05 -9.35 19.17
C SER A 42 1.25 -10.65 18.95
N LEU A 43 0.80 -10.91 17.72
CA LEU A 43 0.10 -12.14 17.36
C LEU A 43 1.02 -13.36 17.49
N LYS A 44 2.27 -13.27 17.01
CA LYS A 44 3.28 -14.33 17.16
C LYS A 44 3.54 -14.67 18.62
N GLN A 45 3.66 -13.65 19.48
CA GLN A 45 3.83 -13.85 20.93
C GLN A 45 2.60 -14.55 21.53
N SER A 46 1.39 -14.08 21.21
CA SER A 46 0.14 -14.65 21.73
C SER A 46 -0.05 -16.12 21.33
N ILE A 47 0.36 -16.48 20.11
CA ILE A 47 0.34 -17.86 19.61
C ILE A 47 1.34 -18.71 20.41
N ALA A 48 2.59 -18.26 20.55
CA ALA A 48 3.63 -18.98 21.30
C ALA A 48 3.21 -19.21 22.77
N ASP A 49 2.62 -18.20 23.42
CA ASP A 49 2.13 -18.31 24.79
C ASP A 49 0.99 -19.35 24.92
N LYS A 50 0.07 -19.40 23.96
CA LYS A 50 -1.02 -20.40 23.96
C LYS A 50 -0.53 -21.81 23.61
N GLU A 51 0.41 -21.94 22.69
CA GLU A 51 1.01 -23.24 22.36
C GLU A 51 1.78 -23.81 23.57
N SER A 52 2.55 -22.96 24.27
CA SER A 52 3.28 -23.37 25.48
C SER A 52 2.36 -23.74 26.66
N LYS A 53 1.17 -23.13 26.77
CA LYS A 53 0.16 -23.47 27.77
C LYS A 53 -0.57 -24.78 27.44
N LYS A 54 -0.97 -24.99 26.17
CA LYS A 54 -1.57 -26.26 25.71
C LYS A 54 -0.65 -27.46 25.89
N ALA A 55 0.66 -27.28 25.68
CA ALA A 55 1.67 -28.31 25.95
C ALA A 55 1.77 -28.71 27.44
N LYS A 56 1.30 -27.85 28.36
CA LYS A 56 1.27 -28.10 29.81
C LYS A 56 -0.07 -28.64 30.32
N GLU A 57 -1.14 -28.55 29.53
CA GLU A 57 -2.52 -28.88 29.95
C GLU A 57 -3.12 -30.11 29.23
N SER A 58 -2.35 -30.88 28.46
CA SER A 58 -2.87 -32.07 27.76
C SER A 58 -2.99 -33.32 28.65
N GLU A 59 -3.97 -33.31 29.56
CA GLU A 59 -4.78 -34.48 29.93
C GLU A 59 -6.25 -34.03 30.00
N ASN A 60 -7.11 -34.63 29.16
CA ASN A 60 -8.56 -34.43 29.06
C ASN A 60 -9.08 -33.10 28.45
N GLN A 61 -9.47 -33.11 27.17
CA GLN A 61 -10.89 -33.08 26.76
C GLN A 61 -11.10 -33.00 25.24
N LYS A 62 -12.26 -33.53 24.82
CA LYS A 62 -12.74 -33.81 23.46
C LYS A 62 -13.14 -32.57 22.65
N ASP A 63 -13.01 -32.75 21.34
CA ASP A 63 -13.45 -31.94 20.21
C ASP A 63 -14.84 -31.30 20.30
N THR A 64 -14.89 -30.00 19.94
CA THR A 64 -16.10 -29.31 19.48
C THR A 64 -15.76 -28.38 18.30
N LYS A 65 -16.60 -28.41 17.25
CA LYS A 65 -16.47 -27.76 15.92
C LYS A 65 -16.41 -26.22 15.85
N ALA A 66 -15.94 -25.53 16.88
CA ALA A 66 -15.66 -24.09 16.80
C ALA A 66 -14.16 -23.88 16.54
N MET A 67 -13.81 -23.03 15.58
CA MET A 67 -12.42 -22.64 15.31
C MET A 67 -11.76 -22.24 16.63
N THR A 68 -10.77 -23.03 17.07
CA THR A 68 -10.17 -22.85 18.39
C THR A 68 -9.54 -21.46 18.45
N GLU A 69 -9.46 -20.86 19.64
CA GLU A 69 -8.87 -19.53 19.78
C GLU A 69 -7.45 -19.44 19.19
N LEU A 70 -6.72 -20.56 19.20
CA LEU A 70 -5.42 -20.69 18.55
C LEU A 70 -5.51 -20.64 17.01
N GLU A 71 -6.49 -21.31 16.42
CA GLU A 71 -6.72 -21.26 14.96
C GLU A 71 -7.14 -19.85 14.53
N LYS A 72 -7.97 -19.15 15.32
CA LYS A 72 -8.32 -17.74 15.06
C LYS A 72 -7.10 -16.84 15.08
N LEU A 73 -6.20 -17.00 16.05
CA LEU A 73 -4.96 -16.23 16.11
C LEU A 73 -4.04 -16.52 14.92
N LYS A 74 -3.95 -17.79 14.49
CA LYS A 74 -3.17 -18.18 13.31
C LYS A 74 -3.76 -17.61 12.01
N ALA A 75 -5.08 -17.59 11.87
CA ALA A 75 -5.75 -16.96 10.74
C ALA A 75 -5.48 -15.44 10.72
N ASN A 76 -5.69 -14.75 11.85
CA ASN A 76 -5.40 -13.32 11.97
C ASN A 76 -3.92 -12.99 11.68
N LEU A 77 -2.99 -13.88 12.06
CA LEU A 77 -1.58 -13.73 11.74
C LEU A 77 -1.34 -13.83 10.23
N ALA A 78 -1.94 -14.82 9.56
CA ALA A 78 -1.82 -14.99 8.12
C ALA A 78 -2.37 -13.77 7.37
N ASP A 79 -3.54 -13.26 7.76
CA ASP A 79 -4.15 -12.07 7.17
C ASP A 79 -3.26 -10.82 7.35
N ALA A 80 -2.67 -10.66 8.55
CA ALA A 80 -1.77 -9.54 8.82
C ALA A 80 -0.45 -9.65 8.03
N GLU A 81 0.10 -10.84 7.87
CA GLU A 81 1.30 -11.10 7.06
C GLU A 81 1.04 -10.91 5.56
N GLU A 82 -0.16 -11.26 5.06
CA GLU A 82 -0.58 -10.99 3.69
C GLU A 82 -0.71 -9.48 3.44
N ALA A 83 -1.40 -8.76 4.34
CA ALA A 83 -1.49 -7.30 4.26
C ALA A 83 -0.09 -6.64 4.29
N GLN A 84 0.84 -7.15 5.09
CA GLN A 84 2.22 -6.66 5.12
C GLN A 84 2.93 -6.84 3.79
N LYS A 85 2.70 -7.98 3.13
CA LYS A 85 3.30 -8.30 1.83
C LYS A 85 2.77 -7.36 0.75
N ASP A 86 1.48 -7.06 0.75
CA ASP A 86 0.89 -6.15 -0.23
C ASP A 86 1.35 -4.70 -0.02
N ILE A 87 1.46 -4.25 1.23
CA ILE A 87 2.09 -2.96 1.58
C ILE A 87 3.52 -2.86 1.02
N ASN A 88 4.33 -3.92 1.17
CA ASN A 88 5.69 -3.95 0.64
C ASN A 88 5.72 -3.88 -0.89
N LYS A 89 4.84 -4.63 -1.58
CA LYS A 89 4.78 -4.59 -3.04
C LYS A 89 4.43 -3.20 -3.57
N GLU A 90 3.48 -2.52 -2.94
CA GLU A 90 3.09 -1.17 -3.35
C GLU A 90 4.28 -0.19 -3.21
N GLU A 91 4.99 -0.24 -2.09
CA GLU A 91 6.22 0.54 -1.85
C GLU A 91 7.28 0.26 -2.92
N ASP A 92 7.54 -1.01 -3.22
CA ASP A 92 8.54 -1.44 -4.20
C ASP A 92 8.20 -0.94 -5.61
N VAL A 93 6.96 -1.14 -6.06
CA VAL A 93 6.49 -0.66 -7.38
C VAL A 93 6.64 0.86 -7.48
N GLY A 94 6.25 1.59 -6.43
CA GLY A 94 6.41 3.04 -6.38
C GLY A 94 7.86 3.48 -6.57
N ASN A 95 8.79 2.82 -5.88
CA ASN A 95 10.22 3.12 -5.98
C ASN A 95 10.80 2.77 -7.36
N GLU A 96 10.39 1.65 -7.94
CA GLU A 96 10.80 1.25 -9.30
C GLU A 96 10.35 2.26 -10.36
N LEU A 97 9.11 2.74 -10.27
CA LEU A 97 8.58 3.76 -11.20
C LEU A 97 9.37 5.07 -11.12
N PHE A 98 9.71 5.54 -9.92
CA PHE A 98 10.54 6.74 -9.77
C PHE A 98 11.99 6.52 -10.22
N ALA A 99 12.56 5.33 -9.97
CA ALA A 99 13.89 4.99 -10.45
C ALA A 99 13.94 4.97 -11.99
N PHE A 100 12.93 4.41 -12.64
CA PHE A 100 12.77 4.45 -14.08
C PHE A 100 12.72 5.88 -14.62
N LEU A 101 11.91 6.76 -14.02
CA LEU A 101 11.83 8.18 -14.41
C LEU A 101 13.16 8.90 -14.18
N GLN A 102 13.84 8.61 -13.06
CA GLN A 102 15.13 9.20 -12.73
C GLN A 102 16.17 8.88 -13.80
N GLN A 103 16.26 7.62 -14.20
CA GLN A 103 17.19 7.16 -15.23
C GLN A 103 16.80 7.68 -16.62
N SER A 104 15.53 7.56 -16.99
CA SER A 104 15.05 7.90 -18.34
C SER A 104 15.11 9.38 -18.65
N LEU A 105 14.87 10.24 -17.66
CA LEU A 105 14.83 11.68 -17.81
C LEU A 105 16.07 12.37 -17.20
N ASN A 106 17.06 11.58 -16.74
CA ASN A 106 18.28 12.03 -16.09
C ASN A 106 18.01 13.03 -14.94
N LEU A 107 17.03 12.70 -14.08
CA LEU A 107 16.64 13.54 -12.95
C LEU A 107 17.62 13.35 -11.79
N ASN A 108 17.86 14.43 -11.05
CA ASN A 108 18.55 14.33 -9.76
C ASN A 108 17.58 14.07 -8.61
N GLU A 109 18.13 13.72 -7.45
CA GLU A 109 17.35 13.41 -6.23
C GLU A 109 16.41 14.55 -5.81
N LYS A 110 16.83 15.82 -5.96
CA LYS A 110 15.99 16.97 -5.61
C LYS A 110 14.78 17.08 -6.53
N GLN A 111 14.94 16.78 -7.81
CA GLN A 111 13.84 16.76 -8.78
C GLN A 111 12.88 15.61 -8.50
N ILE A 112 13.39 14.41 -8.16
CA ILE A 112 12.56 13.27 -7.74
C ILE A 112 11.78 13.60 -6.46
N LEU A 113 12.44 14.15 -5.44
CA LEU A 113 11.77 14.55 -4.21
C LEU A 113 10.70 15.61 -4.45
N LYS A 114 10.97 16.57 -5.33
CA LYS A 114 9.97 17.57 -5.74
C LYS A 114 8.77 16.90 -6.41
N ALA A 115 9.01 15.99 -7.35
CA ALA A 115 7.95 15.24 -8.04
C ALA A 115 7.10 14.43 -7.04
N LYS A 116 7.73 13.70 -6.11
CA LYS A 116 7.02 12.96 -5.04
C LYS A 116 6.12 13.87 -4.19
N LYS A 117 6.53 15.11 -3.93
CA LYS A 117 5.73 16.08 -3.14
C LYS A 117 4.60 16.73 -3.93
N THR A 118 4.64 16.72 -5.26
CA THR A 118 3.64 17.38 -6.11
C THR A 118 2.66 16.41 -6.77
N LEU A 119 3.07 15.16 -7.02
CA LEU A 119 2.23 14.15 -7.63
C LEU A 119 1.13 13.71 -6.64
N PRO A 120 -0.16 13.71 -7.02
CA PRO A 120 -1.25 13.38 -6.10
C PRO A 120 -1.24 11.93 -5.62
N GLY A 121 -0.85 10.97 -6.47
CA GLY A 121 -0.76 9.56 -6.10
C GLY A 121 -0.26 8.65 -7.23
N PHE A 122 -0.51 7.35 -7.05
CA PHE A 122 -0.07 6.28 -7.96
C PHE A 122 -0.69 6.36 -9.37
N ALA A 123 -1.94 6.79 -9.49
CA ALA A 123 -2.62 6.88 -10.79
C ALA A 123 -1.91 7.88 -11.71
N GLU A 124 -1.64 9.09 -11.21
CA GLU A 124 -0.95 10.13 -11.97
C GLU A 124 0.51 9.76 -12.27
N LEU A 125 1.17 9.05 -11.35
CA LEU A 125 2.49 8.49 -11.60
C LEU A 125 2.46 7.45 -12.74
N GLY A 126 1.49 6.54 -12.71
CA GLY A 126 1.33 5.50 -13.74
C GLY A 126 1.02 6.07 -15.12
N GLU A 127 0.16 7.08 -15.20
CA GLU A 127 -0.13 7.82 -16.44
C GLU A 127 1.13 8.48 -17.00
N PHE A 128 1.90 9.17 -16.15
CA PHE A 128 3.12 9.84 -16.58
C PHE A 128 4.23 8.85 -16.99
N VAL A 129 4.39 7.74 -16.27
CA VAL A 129 5.32 6.68 -16.69
C VAL A 129 4.91 6.09 -18.03
N SER A 130 3.61 5.85 -18.24
CA SER A 130 3.09 5.35 -19.52
C SER A 130 3.37 6.32 -20.67
N TYR A 131 3.26 7.64 -20.42
CA TYR A 131 3.69 8.70 -21.33
C TYR A 131 5.17 8.59 -21.70
N VAL A 132 6.05 8.54 -20.69
CA VAL A 132 7.49 8.45 -20.91
C VAL A 132 7.85 7.19 -21.70
N ILE A 133 7.28 6.04 -21.36
CA ILE A 133 7.49 4.78 -22.10
C ILE A 133 7.05 4.92 -23.57
N THR A 134 5.87 5.50 -23.81
CA THR A 134 5.32 5.67 -25.16
C THR A 134 6.22 6.55 -26.01
N LYS A 135 6.73 7.65 -25.43
CA LYS A 135 7.67 8.56 -26.10
C LYS A 135 9.02 7.94 -26.40
N ILE A 136 9.59 7.20 -25.45
CA ILE A 136 10.87 6.51 -25.66
C ILE A 136 10.74 5.50 -26.80
N LYS A 137 9.62 4.76 -26.87
CA LYS A 137 9.37 3.78 -27.93
C LYS A 137 9.01 4.42 -29.27
N ASN A 138 8.44 5.63 -29.28
CA ASN A 138 7.99 6.33 -30.48
C ASN A 138 8.44 7.81 -30.46
N PRO A 139 9.74 8.10 -30.69
CA PRO A 139 10.29 9.46 -30.52
C PRO A 139 9.66 10.52 -31.42
N GLN A 140 9.18 10.11 -32.58
CA GLN A 140 8.54 10.93 -33.60
C GLN A 140 7.05 11.21 -33.35
N LEU A 141 6.45 10.59 -32.34
CA LEU A 141 5.04 10.82 -31.98
C LEU A 141 4.90 12.20 -31.34
N ASN A 142 3.92 13.02 -31.71
CA ASN A 142 3.68 14.31 -31.05
C ASN A 142 2.96 14.11 -29.71
N ASP A 143 3.04 15.11 -28.82
CA ASP A 143 2.36 15.02 -27.51
C ASP A 143 0.84 14.94 -27.64
N SER A 144 0.26 15.65 -28.61
CA SER A 144 -1.18 15.64 -28.91
C SER A 144 -1.72 14.28 -29.35
N ASP A 145 -0.84 13.42 -29.89
CA ASP A 145 -1.22 12.13 -30.46
C ASP A 145 -1.21 11.02 -29.39
N ILE A 146 -0.72 11.32 -28.19
CA ILE A 146 -0.67 10.39 -27.07
C ILE A 146 -1.93 10.56 -26.24
N ASN A 147 -2.90 9.67 -26.46
CA ASN A 147 -4.17 9.70 -25.78
C ASN A 147 -4.21 8.61 -24.69
N PHE A 148 -3.98 8.99 -23.43
CA PHE A 148 -4.24 8.14 -22.28
C PHE A 148 -5.74 8.15 -22.00
N LYS A 149 -6.50 7.34 -22.75
CA LYS A 149 -7.85 7.03 -22.28
C LYS A 149 -7.71 6.29 -20.95
N PRO A 150 -8.41 6.72 -19.89
CA PRO A 150 -8.48 5.90 -18.68
C PRO A 150 -8.98 4.52 -19.10
N VAL A 151 -8.33 3.47 -18.62
CA VAL A 151 -8.83 2.10 -18.73
C VAL A 151 -10.06 2.01 -17.82
N ASN A 152 -11.17 2.61 -18.25
CA ASN A 152 -12.47 2.31 -17.68
C ASN A 152 -12.73 0.86 -18.03
N GLY A 153 -12.86 0.04 -16.97
CA GLY A 153 -12.87 -1.41 -17.00
C GLY A 153 -13.67 -1.96 -18.18
N ASP A 154 -13.11 -3.01 -18.78
CA ASP A 154 -13.80 -3.87 -19.72
C ASP A 154 -15.24 -4.07 -19.25
N LYS A 155 -16.19 -3.60 -20.06
CA LYS A 155 -17.58 -4.02 -19.93
C LYS A 155 -17.56 -5.55 -20.04
N ASP A 156 -17.89 -6.21 -18.95
CA ASP A 156 -18.14 -7.64 -18.91
C ASP A 156 -19.16 -7.98 -20.03
N PRO A 157 -18.80 -8.78 -21.04
CA PRO A 157 -19.69 -9.13 -22.15
C PRO A 157 -20.83 -10.07 -21.72
N LYS A 158 -21.00 -10.39 -20.43
CA LYS A 158 -22.09 -11.24 -19.92
C LYS A 158 -23.31 -10.50 -19.36
N LYS A 159 -23.49 -9.22 -19.70
CA LYS A 159 -24.77 -8.52 -19.51
C LYS A 159 -25.25 -7.90 -20.81
N ASP A 160 -25.67 -8.76 -21.73
CA ASP A 160 -26.72 -8.48 -22.72
C ASP A 160 -27.54 -9.77 -22.91
#